data_AF-A0A1S1JFL7-F1
#
_entry.id   AF-A0A1S1JFL7-F1
#
_cell.length_a   1.000
_cell.length_b   1.000
_cell.length_c   1.000
_cell.angle_alpha   90.00
_cell.angle_beta   90.00
_cell.angle_gamma   90.00
#
_symmetry.space_group_name_H-M   'P 1'
#
loop_
_entity.id
_entity.type
_entity.pdbx_description
1 polymer ?
#
loop_
_entity_poly.entity_id
_entity_poly.type
_entity_poly.pdbx_seq_one_letter_code
_entity_poly.pdbx_strand_id
1 'polypeptide(L)'
;MKLKTAKFLNFIILSIVLLGCERDLSNEDKEVKVTAPFKSNSLNLKGLPADIRDYITPDTNNNTARSGESGNDLQDAIFATQDIVKTTDSENVTNYSISFIYEDSPENVFYNLVINVLPTGEQSQYILKYTCNPADFPNFKSHNFDFNYFRGATEMGVVTQNTGSFTGKSNSGDDPCPKIFIPPAGSGSNTGAVGGAVGGGGGTPSTSSGFNTTVAGYNVSASSSGGIYSVSVGTTTYYSGGGTTIIGGVTPGANGASGANYFYYFRPLVKAPGTSKKASDCPDQTPPAGYVPVSTASEAIAVIKTKIKISKAQMIYLMNTPEALNLVYSLVYNNPSEEDKNFALAMIDALKEGSVVDLKYRVILDPTFSDNKCLMGVYTQLGGSATFQNYLKKFDGDFSLANLTLSVGIDPKHPNASAVTYQPKNGLIEIKFNPEKLNTPALNIAKNFAHEILHAEMFEKLLALSGKKEIPWSAEFIESIRDDEPKIAEYYTMYLYDIPIGGSISDPQHEYMAQLSIKTIKDILKQYDNTQAEDLYTAIAWWGLMGKDEPNEITGLPPQPTAAWVNMPKVERLRLIDIYINFKNANTPCQQ
;
A
#
# COMPACT_ATOMS: atom_id res chain seq x y z
N MET A 1 -45.98 -13.98 22.61
CA MET A 1 -45.87 -14.25 21.15
C MET A 1 -44.38 -14.17 20.81
N LYS A 2 -43.71 -15.30 20.60
CA LYS A 2 -42.26 -15.38 20.36
C LYS A 2 -42.01 -15.20 18.87
N LEU A 3 -41.41 -14.08 18.46
CA LEU A 3 -40.88 -13.91 17.11
C LEU A 3 -39.34 -14.01 17.17
N LYS A 4 -38.81 -15.01 16.48
CA LYS A 4 -37.38 -15.21 16.20
C LYS A 4 -37.01 -14.33 15.00
N THR A 5 -35.95 -13.54 15.12
CA THR A 5 -35.24 -12.89 14.00
C THR A 5 -33.75 -13.01 14.31
N ALA A 6 -33.07 -14.03 13.79
CA ALA A 6 -32.44 -14.08 12.48
C ALA A 6 -31.23 -13.13 12.38
N LYS A 7 -30.04 -13.75 12.43
CA LYS A 7 -28.71 -13.14 12.25
C LYS A 7 -28.66 -12.44 10.89
N PHE A 8 -28.50 -11.12 10.91
CA PHE A 8 -28.18 -10.30 9.74
C PHE A 8 -26.87 -9.58 10.06
N LEU A 9 -25.76 -10.21 9.74
CA LEU A 9 -24.42 -9.62 9.81
C LEU A 9 -23.60 -10.20 8.65
N ASN A 10 -22.90 -9.33 7.93
CA ASN A 10 -22.11 -9.54 6.70
C ASN A 10 -22.90 -9.45 5.40
N PHE A 11 -23.22 -8.23 4.94
CA PHE A 11 -23.30 -7.90 3.50
C PHE A 11 -23.51 -6.39 3.24
N ILE A 12 -22.65 -5.50 3.75
CA ILE A 12 -22.62 -4.09 3.26
C ILE A 12 -21.19 -3.54 3.31
N ILE A 13 -20.30 -4.03 2.43
CA ILE A 13 -19.12 -3.29 1.92
C ILE A 13 -18.83 -3.84 0.51
N LEU A 14 -19.68 -3.55 -0.48
CA LEU A 14 -19.31 -3.68 -1.91
C LEU A 14 -20.39 -3.06 -2.82
N SER A 15 -20.53 -1.74 -2.87
CA SER A 15 -21.47 -1.11 -3.82
C SER A 15 -21.06 0.29 -4.32
N ILE A 16 -19.76 0.58 -4.47
CA ILE A 16 -19.30 1.79 -5.18
C ILE A 16 -18.03 1.49 -5.99
N VAL A 17 -18.12 0.56 -6.95
CA VAL A 17 -17.35 0.53 -8.21
C VAL A 17 -18.23 -0.27 -9.18
N LEU A 18 -18.25 0.10 -10.47
CA LEU A 18 -18.98 -0.52 -11.59
C LEU A 18 -20.24 0.24 -12.07
N LEU A 19 -20.03 1.43 -12.62
CA LEU A 19 -20.78 1.91 -13.79
C LEU A 19 -19.77 2.44 -14.82
N GLY A 20 -19.21 1.53 -15.60
CA GLY A 20 -18.46 1.79 -16.83
C GLY A 20 -18.95 0.82 -17.90
N CYS A 21 -19.45 1.35 -19.01
CA CYS A 21 -20.20 0.67 -20.06
C CYS A 21 -19.47 -0.53 -20.69
N GLU A 22 -20.13 -1.68 -20.75
CA GLU A 22 -19.81 -2.75 -21.71
C GLU A 22 -20.26 -2.33 -23.12
N ARG A 23 -19.35 -2.48 -24.08
CA ARG A 23 -19.65 -2.48 -25.51
C ARG A 23 -19.17 -3.84 -26.04
N ASP A 24 -20.13 -4.64 -26.50
CA ASP A 24 -19.89 -5.96 -27.10
C ASP A 24 -19.00 -5.85 -28.34
N LEU A 25 -17.82 -6.46 -28.29
CA LEU A 25 -17.04 -6.84 -29.46
C LEU A 25 -16.58 -8.29 -29.28
N SER A 26 -17.38 -9.19 -29.84
CA SER A 26 -17.03 -10.60 -30.03
C SER A 26 -15.92 -10.72 -31.08
N ASN A 27 -14.71 -11.06 -30.65
CA ASN A 27 -13.74 -11.76 -31.47
C ASN A 27 -13.32 -13.02 -30.70
N GLU A 28 -13.79 -14.18 -31.17
CA GLU A 28 -13.29 -15.48 -30.74
C GLU A 28 -11.90 -15.72 -31.31
N ASP A 29 -10.86 -15.28 -30.60
CA ASP A 29 -9.54 -15.87 -30.77
C ASP A 29 -9.49 -17.16 -29.94
N LYS A 30 -9.30 -18.29 -30.64
CA LYS A 30 -9.09 -19.60 -30.02
C LYS A 30 -7.75 -19.61 -29.29
N GLU A 31 -7.77 -19.23 -28.03
CA GLU A 31 -6.65 -19.37 -27.12
C GLU A 31 -6.32 -20.88 -26.96
N VAL A 32 -5.18 -21.30 -27.50
CA VAL A 32 -4.64 -22.64 -27.25
C VAL A 32 -4.20 -22.68 -25.79
N LYS A 33 -5.06 -23.21 -24.91
CA LYS A 33 -4.69 -23.54 -23.53
C LYS A 33 -3.57 -24.59 -23.55
N VAL A 34 -2.33 -24.13 -23.49
CA VAL A 34 -1.19 -24.97 -23.18
C VAL A 34 -1.34 -25.38 -21.71
N THR A 35 -1.83 -26.60 -21.47
CA THR A 35 -1.91 -27.17 -20.12
C THR A 35 -0.50 -27.28 -19.55
N ALA A 36 -0.18 -26.44 -18.56
CA ALA A 36 1.07 -26.53 -17.84
C ALA A 36 1.22 -27.95 -17.24
N PRO A 37 2.42 -28.55 -17.23
CA PRO A 37 2.63 -29.92 -16.75
C PRO A 37 2.58 -30.07 -15.21
N PHE A 38 2.02 -29.08 -14.51
CA PHE A 38 1.90 -29.02 -13.07
C PHE A 38 0.62 -28.28 -12.66
N LYS A 39 0.15 -28.55 -11.45
CA LYS A 39 -0.91 -27.79 -10.79
C LYS A 39 -0.26 -26.78 -9.84
N SER A 40 -0.75 -25.54 -9.84
CA SER A 40 -0.30 -24.50 -8.91
C SER A 40 -1.46 -23.98 -8.09
N ASN A 41 -1.23 -23.71 -6.81
CA ASN A 41 -2.18 -23.08 -5.90
C ASN A 41 -1.45 -22.06 -5.00
N SER A 42 -2.08 -20.92 -4.74
CA SER A 42 -1.63 -20.01 -3.68
C SER A 42 -2.18 -20.47 -2.33
N LEU A 43 -1.35 -20.39 -1.29
CA LEU A 43 -1.62 -20.78 0.08
C LEU A 43 -1.20 -19.66 1.04
N ASN A 44 -1.78 -19.69 2.24
CA ASN A 44 -1.27 -18.96 3.40
C ASN A 44 -0.65 -19.92 4.41
N LEU A 45 -0.08 -19.37 5.49
CA LEU A 45 0.59 -20.11 6.56
C LEU A 45 -0.24 -21.26 7.14
N LYS A 46 -1.57 -21.11 7.23
CA LYS A 46 -2.47 -22.14 7.76
C LYS A 46 -2.69 -23.29 6.78
N GLY A 47 -2.46 -23.05 5.48
CA GLY A 47 -2.52 -24.05 4.42
C GLY A 47 -1.28 -24.93 4.31
N LEU A 48 -0.21 -24.62 5.05
CA LEU A 48 1.02 -25.42 5.08
C LEU A 48 0.89 -26.65 6.00
N PRO A 49 1.55 -27.77 5.65
CA PRO A 49 1.83 -28.85 6.60
C PRO A 49 2.45 -28.33 7.90
N ALA A 50 2.11 -28.93 9.04
CA ALA A 50 2.48 -28.42 10.36
C ALA A 50 4.00 -28.34 10.56
N ASP A 51 4.74 -29.34 10.11
CA ASP A 51 6.20 -29.39 10.12
C ASP A 51 6.85 -28.27 9.30
N ILE A 52 6.30 -27.97 8.11
CA ILE A 52 6.75 -26.85 7.27
C ILE A 52 6.40 -25.51 7.90
N ARG A 53 5.20 -25.40 8.45
CA ARG A 53 4.73 -24.18 9.13
C ARG A 53 5.61 -23.86 10.34
N ASP A 54 5.87 -24.86 11.18
CA ASP A 54 6.66 -24.70 12.40
C ASP A 54 8.13 -24.36 12.08
N TYR A 55 8.61 -24.67 10.87
CA TYR A 55 9.93 -24.31 10.38
C TYR A 55 10.08 -22.80 10.05
N ILE A 56 9.03 -22.18 9.48
CA ILE A 56 9.07 -20.77 9.05
C ILE A 56 8.33 -19.80 9.98
N THR A 57 7.65 -20.29 11.00
CA THR A 57 6.95 -19.44 11.96
C THR A 57 7.96 -18.97 13.01
N PRO A 58 8.27 -17.66 13.10
CA PRO A 58 9.09 -17.17 14.19
C PRO A 58 8.37 -17.45 15.51
N ASP A 59 9.09 -17.97 16.52
CA ASP A 59 8.52 -18.25 17.83
C ASP A 59 8.14 -16.91 18.52
N THR A 60 6.92 -16.44 18.28
CA THR A 60 6.42 -15.12 18.69
C THR A 60 6.46 -14.86 20.20
N ASN A 61 6.69 -15.89 21.02
CA ASN A 61 6.71 -15.79 22.48
C ASN A 61 8.12 -15.81 23.10
N ASN A 62 9.19 -15.97 22.31
CA ASN A 62 10.56 -15.88 22.81
C ASN A 62 11.44 -15.16 21.80
N ASN A 63 12.05 -14.06 22.24
CA ASN A 63 13.00 -13.24 21.47
C ASN A 63 14.35 -13.95 21.22
N THR A 64 14.35 -15.28 21.19
CA THR A 64 15.48 -16.13 20.83
C THR A 64 14.91 -17.33 20.11
N ALA A 65 15.01 -17.33 18.78
CA ALA A 65 14.87 -18.55 17.99
C ALA A 65 15.69 -19.65 18.68
N ARG A 66 15.13 -20.87 18.76
CA ARG A 66 15.79 -22.09 19.24
C ARG A 66 17.31 -21.95 19.15
N SER A 67 17.91 -21.63 20.29
CA SER A 67 19.33 -21.39 20.46
C SER A 67 20.04 -22.74 20.39
N GLY A 68 20.12 -23.28 19.18
CA GLY A 68 21.17 -24.21 18.80
C GLY A 68 22.34 -23.36 18.34
N GLU A 69 23.44 -23.42 19.08
CA GLU A 69 24.70 -22.74 18.79
C GLU A 69 25.21 -23.12 17.39
N SER A 70 24.87 -22.34 16.36
CA SER A 70 25.67 -22.00 15.17
C SER A 70 24.79 -21.44 14.06
N GLY A 71 24.92 -20.15 13.78
CA GLY A 71 24.80 -19.54 12.45
C GLY A 71 23.64 -19.97 11.54
N ASN A 72 22.40 -20.08 12.02
CA ASN A 72 21.25 -20.27 11.13
C ASN A 72 21.03 -19.00 10.31
N ASP A 73 21.46 -19.01 9.04
CA ASP A 73 21.30 -17.88 8.10
C ASP A 73 19.83 -17.45 7.90
N LEU A 74 18.84 -18.19 8.41
CA LEU A 74 17.41 -17.83 8.37
C LEU A 74 16.88 -17.15 9.64
N GLN A 75 17.69 -16.97 10.70
CA GLN A 75 17.22 -16.44 11.97
C GLN A 75 16.65 -15.01 11.85
N ASP A 76 17.13 -14.24 10.88
CA ASP A 76 16.67 -12.88 10.59
C ASP A 76 15.80 -12.74 9.34
N ALA A 77 15.43 -13.87 8.72
CA ALA A 77 14.57 -13.87 7.55
C ALA A 77 13.14 -13.43 7.90
N ILE A 78 12.58 -12.56 7.05
CA ILE A 78 11.20 -12.10 7.11
C ILE A 78 10.43 -12.81 5.99
N PHE A 79 9.64 -13.82 6.34
CA PHE A 79 8.88 -14.63 5.39
C PHE A 79 7.54 -13.98 4.98
N ALA A 80 7.19 -14.11 3.70
CA ALA A 80 5.88 -13.77 3.15
C ALA A 80 4.91 -14.94 3.37
N THR A 81 4.23 -14.95 4.52
CA THR A 81 3.41 -16.11 4.93
C THR A 81 1.98 -16.11 4.38
N GLN A 82 1.58 -15.05 3.67
CA GLN A 82 0.27 -14.96 2.99
C GLN A 82 0.32 -15.23 1.48
N ASP A 83 1.52 -15.34 0.90
CA ASP A 83 1.71 -15.56 -0.55
C ASP A 83 2.65 -16.74 -0.81
N ILE A 84 2.24 -17.91 -0.33
CA ILE A 84 3.00 -19.15 -0.47
C ILE A 84 2.53 -19.87 -1.72
N VAL A 85 3.44 -20.21 -2.62
CA VAL A 85 3.06 -20.90 -3.85
C VAL A 85 3.34 -22.39 -3.73
N LYS A 86 2.27 -23.19 -3.87
CA LYS A 86 2.35 -24.66 -3.92
C LYS A 86 2.23 -25.14 -5.35
N THR A 87 3.19 -25.91 -5.81
CA THR A 87 3.12 -26.64 -7.08
C THR A 87 3.12 -28.14 -6.84
N THR A 88 2.41 -28.89 -7.68
CA THR A 88 2.46 -30.34 -7.74
C THR A 88 2.61 -30.79 -9.19
N ASP A 89 3.66 -31.54 -9.50
CA ASP A 89 3.91 -32.03 -10.85
C ASP A 89 3.19 -33.35 -11.16
N SER A 90 3.41 -33.89 -12.37
CA SER A 90 2.84 -35.15 -12.82
C SER A 90 3.30 -36.39 -12.04
N GLU A 91 4.41 -36.28 -11.31
CA GLU A 91 4.98 -37.35 -10.48
C GLU A 91 4.51 -37.25 -9.02
N ASN A 92 3.60 -36.32 -8.72
CA ASN A 92 3.13 -35.96 -7.38
C ASN A 92 4.21 -35.39 -6.44
N VAL A 93 5.31 -34.89 -7.00
CA VAL A 93 6.28 -34.11 -6.21
C VAL A 93 5.66 -32.75 -5.93
N THR A 94 5.63 -32.35 -4.66
CA THR A 94 5.07 -31.07 -4.24
C THR A 94 6.17 -30.11 -3.85
N ASN A 95 6.18 -28.89 -4.41
CA ASN A 95 7.07 -27.83 -3.97
C ASN A 95 6.27 -26.72 -3.29
N TYR A 96 6.74 -26.25 -2.13
CA TYR A 96 6.28 -25.03 -1.48
C TYR A 96 7.37 -23.97 -1.66
N SER A 97 7.05 -22.85 -2.30
CA SER A 97 7.95 -21.71 -2.41
C SER A 97 7.45 -20.56 -1.56
N ILE A 98 8.32 -20.06 -0.69
CA ILE A 98 8.02 -19.04 0.31
C ILE A 98 9.05 -17.93 0.13
N SER A 99 8.60 -16.77 -0.35
CA SER A 99 9.47 -15.59 -0.47
C SER A 99 9.89 -15.09 0.92
N PHE A 100 11.13 -14.62 1.03
CA PHE A 100 11.60 -13.93 2.22
C PHE A 100 12.64 -12.86 1.89
N ILE A 101 12.88 -11.97 2.86
CA ILE A 101 13.91 -10.93 2.78
C ILE A 101 14.68 -10.85 4.09
N TYR A 102 15.85 -10.23 4.04
CA TYR A 102 16.54 -9.70 5.22
C TYR A 102 16.36 -8.18 5.32
N GLU A 103 16.51 -7.66 6.53
CA GLU A 103 16.43 -6.22 6.82
C GLU A 103 17.43 -5.40 5.98
N ASP A 104 18.60 -5.94 5.70
CA ASP A 104 19.67 -5.33 4.91
C ASP A 104 19.72 -5.82 3.45
N SER A 105 18.75 -6.64 3.01
CA SER A 105 18.71 -7.12 1.62
C SER A 105 18.69 -5.95 0.62
N PRO A 106 19.63 -5.93 -0.35
CA PRO A 106 19.63 -4.97 -1.45
C PRO A 106 18.36 -5.04 -2.30
N GLU A 107 17.99 -3.95 -2.97
CA GLU A 107 16.73 -3.87 -3.72
C GLU A 107 16.65 -4.83 -4.92
N ASN A 108 17.80 -5.25 -5.43
CA ASN A 108 17.94 -6.15 -6.57
C ASN A 108 18.23 -7.61 -6.16
N VAL A 109 18.05 -7.95 -4.88
CA VAL A 109 18.29 -9.30 -4.34
C VAL A 109 17.01 -9.87 -3.73
N PHE A 110 16.64 -11.07 -4.14
CA PHE A 110 15.40 -11.75 -3.74
C PHE A 110 15.71 -13.15 -3.24
N TYR A 111 14.97 -13.63 -2.24
CA TYR A 111 15.15 -14.96 -1.68
C TYR A 111 13.84 -15.75 -1.70
N ASN A 112 13.94 -17.04 -2.01
CA ASN A 112 12.83 -17.99 -1.86
C ASN A 112 13.32 -19.22 -1.11
N LEU A 113 12.59 -19.60 -0.07
CA LEU A 113 12.72 -20.90 0.57
C LEU A 113 11.82 -21.88 -0.19
N VAL A 114 12.43 -22.92 -0.74
CA VAL A 114 11.78 -23.97 -1.51
C VAL A 114 11.82 -25.27 -0.71
N ILE A 115 10.66 -25.80 -0.38
CA ILE A 115 10.52 -27.07 0.31
C ILE A 115 9.90 -28.07 -0.66
N ASN A 116 10.74 -29.01 -1.10
CA ASN A 116 10.37 -30.11 -1.96
C ASN A 116 9.90 -31.29 -1.11
N VAL A 117 8.74 -31.84 -1.41
CA VAL A 117 8.15 -33.00 -0.74
C VAL A 117 7.88 -34.07 -1.78
N LEU A 118 8.61 -35.18 -1.67
CA LEU A 118 8.45 -36.34 -2.54
C LEU A 118 7.14 -37.08 -2.22
N PRO A 119 6.62 -37.91 -3.15
CA PRO A 119 5.44 -38.76 -2.89
C PRO A 119 5.60 -39.70 -1.69
N THR A 120 6.85 -40.00 -1.30
CA THR A 120 7.21 -40.80 -0.11
C THR A 120 7.01 -40.04 1.20
N GLY A 121 6.83 -38.72 1.16
CA GLY A 121 6.80 -37.82 2.30
C GLY A 121 8.18 -37.28 2.72
N GLU A 122 9.26 -37.73 2.07
CA GLU A 122 10.60 -37.19 2.28
C GLU A 122 10.68 -35.73 1.84
N GLN A 123 11.37 -34.90 2.62
CA GLN A 123 11.47 -33.46 2.39
C GLN A 123 12.91 -33.01 2.17
N SER A 124 13.09 -32.09 1.22
CA SER A 124 14.35 -31.40 0.96
C SER A 124 14.11 -29.89 0.90
N GLN A 125 15.05 -29.12 1.42
CA GLN A 125 14.89 -27.68 1.64
C GLN A 125 16.04 -26.92 0.97
N TYR A 126 15.68 -25.89 0.21
CA TYR A 126 16.63 -25.10 -0.57
C TYR A 126 16.32 -23.61 -0.42
N ILE A 127 17.34 -22.78 -0.39
CA ILE A 127 17.21 -21.34 -0.55
C ILE A 127 17.66 -21.00 -1.97
N LEU A 128 16.80 -20.33 -2.72
CA LEU A 128 17.15 -19.71 -3.98
C LEU A 128 17.35 -18.23 -3.74
N LYS A 129 18.54 -17.73 -4.10
CA LYS A 129 18.88 -16.31 -4.08
C LYS A 129 19.00 -15.82 -5.51
N TYR A 130 18.21 -14.82 -5.85
CA TYR A 130 18.20 -14.17 -7.16
C TYR A 130 18.84 -12.80 -7.03
N THR A 131 19.88 -12.51 -7.80
CA THR A 131 20.52 -11.19 -7.85
C THR A 131 20.37 -10.62 -9.25
N CYS A 132 19.46 -9.65 -9.43
CA CYS A 132 19.26 -8.97 -10.70
C CYS A 132 20.44 -8.02 -10.98
N ASN A 133 20.92 -7.99 -12.21
CA ASN A 133 21.92 -7.03 -12.64
C ASN A 133 21.41 -5.60 -12.42
N PRO A 134 22.20 -4.69 -11.82
CA PRO A 134 21.75 -3.32 -11.57
C PRO A 134 21.28 -2.57 -12.83
N ALA A 135 21.89 -2.83 -13.99
CA ALA A 135 21.51 -2.20 -15.26
C ALA A 135 20.16 -2.70 -15.81
N ASP A 136 19.79 -3.95 -15.51
CA ASP A 136 18.56 -4.59 -15.98
C ASP A 136 17.41 -4.45 -14.97
N PHE A 137 17.73 -4.10 -13.71
CA PHE A 137 16.77 -3.99 -12.62
C PHE A 137 15.60 -3.03 -12.90
N PRO A 138 15.81 -1.83 -13.49
CA PRO A 138 14.70 -0.96 -13.86
C PRO A 138 13.70 -1.61 -14.83
N ASN A 139 14.19 -2.42 -15.78
CA ASN A 139 13.36 -3.12 -16.75
C ASN A 139 12.59 -4.28 -16.10
N PHE A 140 13.23 -5.03 -15.21
CA PHE A 140 12.56 -6.06 -14.42
C PHE A 140 11.45 -5.45 -13.55
N LYS A 141 11.75 -4.34 -12.86
CA LYS A 141 10.81 -3.58 -12.04
C LYS A 141 9.63 -3.01 -12.86
N SER A 142 9.89 -2.44 -14.04
CA SER A 142 8.82 -1.86 -14.88
C SER A 142 7.87 -2.91 -15.47
N HIS A 143 8.25 -4.18 -15.46
CA HIS A 143 7.43 -5.32 -15.86
C HIS A 143 6.92 -6.12 -14.65
N ASN A 144 6.70 -5.44 -13.51
CA ASN A 144 6.16 -6.02 -12.28
C ASN A 144 6.92 -7.27 -11.81
N PHE A 145 8.25 -7.24 -11.96
CA PHE A 145 9.13 -8.35 -11.59
C PHE A 145 8.78 -9.66 -12.31
N ASP A 146 8.34 -9.56 -13.56
CA ASP A 146 8.21 -10.70 -14.46
C ASP A 146 9.58 -11.32 -14.74
N PHE A 147 9.78 -12.57 -14.32
CA PHE A 147 11.07 -13.26 -14.46
C PHE A 147 11.51 -13.48 -15.92
N ASN A 148 10.63 -13.33 -16.90
CA ASN A 148 11.01 -13.25 -18.32
C ASN A 148 11.93 -12.04 -18.60
N TYR A 149 11.82 -10.99 -17.78
CA TYR A 149 12.62 -9.77 -17.83
C TYR A 149 13.77 -9.77 -16.83
N PHE A 150 13.86 -10.79 -15.96
CA PHE A 150 14.99 -10.96 -15.04
C PHE A 150 16.28 -11.23 -15.84
N ARG A 151 17.33 -10.48 -15.51
CA ARG A 151 18.69 -10.71 -16.01
C ARG A 151 19.62 -10.61 -14.81
N GLY A 152 20.30 -11.70 -14.48
CA GLY A 152 21.06 -11.76 -13.24
C GLY A 152 21.61 -13.14 -12.92
N ALA A 153 22.04 -13.32 -11.68
CA ALA A 153 22.51 -14.59 -11.15
C ALA A 153 21.44 -15.26 -10.29
N THR A 154 21.39 -16.59 -10.35
CA THR A 154 20.62 -17.41 -9.41
C THR A 154 21.61 -18.30 -8.67
N GLU A 155 21.58 -18.25 -7.35
CA GLU A 155 22.38 -19.07 -6.44
C GLU A 155 21.44 -20.00 -5.68
N MET A 156 21.87 -21.23 -5.42
CA MET A 156 21.11 -22.22 -4.65
C MET A 156 21.93 -22.66 -3.45
N GLY A 157 21.34 -22.55 -2.25
CA GLY A 157 21.89 -23.09 -1.01
C GLY A 157 21.02 -24.23 -0.49
N VAL A 158 21.62 -25.33 -0.03
CA VAL A 158 20.89 -26.39 0.66
C VAL A 158 20.75 -26.04 2.12
N VAL A 159 19.52 -26.08 2.65
CA VAL A 159 19.32 -25.93 4.08
C VAL A 159 19.57 -27.28 4.74
N THR A 160 20.75 -27.46 5.32
CA THR A 160 21.01 -28.62 6.18
C THR A 160 20.38 -28.38 7.55
N GLN A 161 19.76 -29.43 8.12
CA GLN A 161 18.94 -29.36 9.34
C GLN A 161 19.64 -28.77 10.59
N ASN A 162 20.94 -28.48 10.53
CA ASN A 162 21.73 -28.02 11.68
C ASN A 162 22.38 -26.64 11.55
N THR A 163 22.40 -25.99 10.37
CA THR A 163 23.06 -24.66 10.28
C THR A 163 22.42 -23.64 9.34
N GLY A 164 21.42 -23.97 8.51
CA GLY A 164 20.84 -22.99 7.57
C GLY A 164 21.84 -22.29 6.64
N SER A 165 23.14 -22.66 6.65
CA SER A 165 24.20 -21.81 6.14
C SER A 165 24.36 -21.95 4.63
N PHE A 166 24.61 -20.86 3.91
CA PHE A 166 25.09 -20.92 2.53
C PHE A 166 26.43 -21.67 2.48
N THR A 167 26.41 -22.98 2.21
CA THR A 167 27.64 -23.74 1.89
C THR A 167 28.01 -23.47 0.44
N GLY A 168 28.50 -22.24 0.18
CA GLY A 168 28.88 -21.77 -1.14
C GLY A 168 30.01 -20.73 -1.07
N LYS A 169 31.08 -21.02 -0.31
CA LYS A 169 32.34 -20.28 -0.49
C LYS A 169 33.25 -21.10 -1.40
N SER A 170 33.41 -20.71 -2.67
CA SER A 170 34.71 -20.97 -3.30
C SER A 170 35.69 -19.90 -2.87
N ASN A 171 36.89 -20.37 -2.56
CA ASN A 171 38.03 -19.48 -2.42
C ASN A 171 38.44 -19.06 -3.84
N SER A 172 38.61 -17.75 -4.04
CA SER A 172 39.30 -17.10 -5.16
C SER A 172 38.84 -17.41 -6.59
N GLY A 173 38.23 -16.41 -7.24
CA GLY A 173 38.38 -16.14 -8.68
C GLY A 173 37.58 -17.00 -9.67
N ASP A 174 37.19 -18.22 -9.30
CA ASP A 174 36.40 -19.11 -10.15
C ASP A 174 35.03 -19.40 -9.49
N ASP A 175 33.98 -19.11 -10.25
CA ASP A 175 32.56 -19.26 -9.86
C ASP A 175 32.21 -20.75 -9.71
N PRO A 176 31.90 -21.25 -8.50
CA PRO A 176 31.85 -22.69 -8.21
C PRO A 176 30.47 -23.32 -8.36
N CYS A 177 29.46 -22.55 -8.73
CA CYS A 177 28.12 -23.08 -8.99
C CYS A 177 27.86 -23.07 -10.50
N PRO A 178 27.07 -24.03 -11.04
CA PRO A 178 26.51 -23.85 -12.37
C PRO A 178 25.68 -22.56 -12.33
N LYS A 179 26.11 -21.50 -13.01
CA LYS A 179 25.18 -20.45 -13.42
C LYS A 179 24.08 -21.16 -14.19
N ILE A 180 22.90 -21.28 -13.59
CA ILE A 180 21.72 -21.76 -14.31
C ILE A 180 21.36 -20.62 -15.26
N PHE A 181 21.93 -20.70 -16.46
CA PHE A 181 21.69 -19.73 -17.51
C PHE A 181 20.25 -19.92 -17.99
N ILE A 182 19.41 -18.92 -17.72
CA ILE A 182 18.06 -18.84 -18.28
C ILE A 182 18.23 -18.25 -19.69
N PRO A 183 18.09 -19.05 -20.78
CA PRO A 183 17.99 -18.45 -22.10
C PRO A 183 16.75 -17.55 -22.13
N PRO A 184 16.82 -16.34 -22.72
CA PRO A 184 15.63 -15.50 -22.86
C PRO A 184 14.54 -16.27 -23.62
N ALA A 185 13.32 -16.24 -23.11
CA ALA A 185 12.16 -16.77 -23.82
C ALA A 185 11.98 -15.98 -25.12
N GLY A 186 12.38 -16.57 -26.26
CA GLY A 186 11.99 -16.08 -27.58
C GLY A 186 13.07 -15.67 -28.59
N SER A 187 14.33 -16.11 -28.51
CA SER A 187 15.21 -16.01 -29.69
C SER A 187 15.00 -17.22 -30.62
N GLY A 188 13.95 -17.15 -31.45
CA GLY A 188 13.87 -17.97 -32.65
C GLY A 188 15.06 -17.65 -33.56
N SER A 189 16.13 -18.42 -33.43
CA SER A 189 17.28 -18.38 -34.33
C SER A 189 16.84 -18.94 -35.69
N ASN A 190 16.58 -18.05 -36.65
CA ASN A 190 16.58 -18.40 -38.06
C ASN A 190 18.01 -18.84 -38.44
N THR A 191 18.29 -20.14 -38.35
CA THR A 191 19.46 -20.70 -39.04
C THR A 191 19.19 -20.70 -40.54
N GLY A 192 19.52 -19.58 -41.19
CA GLY A 192 19.60 -19.50 -42.64
C GLY A 192 20.64 -20.50 -43.15
N ALA A 193 20.19 -21.43 -43.98
CA ALA A 193 21.06 -22.36 -44.69
C ALA A 193 21.98 -21.56 -45.63
N VAL A 194 23.28 -21.57 -45.35
CA VAL A 194 24.30 -21.05 -46.26
C VAL A 194 24.69 -22.18 -47.21
N GLY A 195 24.29 -22.05 -48.47
CA GLY A 195 24.74 -22.87 -49.59
C GLY A 195 26.23 -22.65 -49.86
N GLY A 196 26.92 -23.74 -50.18
CA GLY A 196 28.36 -23.76 -50.41
C GLY A 196 28.80 -23.06 -51.69
N ALA A 197 30.03 -22.54 -51.65
CA ALA A 197 30.84 -22.31 -52.82
C ALA A 197 32.32 -22.56 -52.49
N VAL A 198 33.00 -23.12 -53.48
CA VAL A 198 34.31 -23.77 -53.44
C VAL A 198 35.43 -22.77 -53.78
N GLY A 199 36.60 -22.97 -53.16
CA GLY A 199 37.91 -22.43 -53.58
C GLY A 199 38.38 -21.24 -52.75
N GLY A 200 39.61 -21.13 -52.25
CA GLY A 200 40.81 -21.95 -52.33
C GLY A 200 41.98 -21.12 -51.78
N GLY A 201 42.96 -21.76 -51.13
CA GLY A 201 44.32 -21.23 -51.00
C GLY A 201 44.74 -20.57 -49.67
N GLY A 202 45.53 -21.32 -48.89
CA GLY A 202 46.81 -20.83 -48.34
C GLY A 202 46.83 -20.21 -46.94
N GLY A 203 47.36 -20.95 -45.94
CA GLY A 203 47.90 -20.38 -44.69
C GLY A 203 47.73 -21.25 -43.44
N THR A 204 48.76 -22.01 -43.08
CA THR A 204 48.93 -22.77 -41.81
C THR A 204 49.36 -21.84 -40.63
N PRO A 205 49.51 -22.34 -39.38
CA PRO A 205 48.53 -22.98 -38.50
C PRO A 205 48.49 -22.28 -37.11
N SER A 206 47.36 -22.30 -36.40
CA SER A 206 47.35 -21.99 -34.96
C SER A 206 46.15 -22.64 -34.28
N THR A 207 46.48 -23.37 -33.23
CA THR A 207 45.68 -24.26 -32.41
C THR A 207 44.56 -23.55 -31.65
N SER A 208 43.30 -23.92 -31.88
CA SER A 208 42.31 -23.97 -30.80
C SER A 208 41.30 -25.10 -31.08
N SER A 209 41.22 -26.01 -30.11
CA SER A 209 40.42 -27.21 -30.12
C SER A 209 38.93 -26.88 -29.94
N GLY A 210 38.21 -26.81 -31.05
CA GLY A 210 36.75 -26.84 -31.08
C GLY A 210 36.27 -28.27 -30.86
N PHE A 211 35.64 -28.53 -29.71
CA PHE A 211 34.94 -29.78 -29.45
C PHE A 211 33.63 -29.79 -30.25
N ASN A 212 33.62 -30.60 -31.31
CA ASN A 212 32.46 -30.99 -32.07
C ASN A 212 31.92 -32.30 -31.45
N THR A 213 30.68 -32.29 -30.94
CA THR A 213 30.00 -33.51 -30.49
C THR A 213 28.72 -33.68 -31.29
N THR A 214 28.85 -34.33 -32.44
CA THR A 214 27.75 -35.01 -33.12
C THR A 214 27.49 -36.32 -32.39
N VAL A 215 26.30 -36.44 -31.78
CA VAL A 215 25.72 -37.74 -31.37
C VAL A 215 24.43 -37.95 -32.16
N ALA A 216 24.32 -39.14 -32.72
CA ALA A 216 23.26 -39.58 -33.60
C ALA A 216 22.00 -40.01 -32.84
N GLY A 217 20.84 -39.75 -33.44
CA GLY A 217 19.65 -40.59 -33.31
C GLY A 217 18.50 -39.98 -32.51
N TYR A 218 17.57 -39.32 -33.20
CA TYR A 218 16.12 -39.53 -33.04
C TYR A 218 15.42 -39.00 -34.29
N ASN A 219 14.95 -39.91 -35.15
CA ASN A 219 14.02 -39.60 -36.24
C ASN A 219 12.63 -39.40 -35.63
N VAL A 220 12.04 -38.24 -35.85
CA VAL A 220 10.58 -38.07 -35.72
C VAL A 220 10.04 -37.89 -37.13
N SER A 221 9.29 -38.90 -37.58
CA SER A 221 8.55 -38.92 -38.82
C SER A 221 7.45 -37.86 -38.79
N ALA A 222 7.64 -36.77 -39.55
CA ALA A 222 6.56 -35.84 -39.88
C ALA A 222 5.72 -36.43 -41.01
N SER A 223 4.46 -36.77 -40.72
CA SER A 223 3.46 -37.10 -41.72
C SER A 223 3.03 -35.84 -42.45
N SER A 224 3.29 -35.83 -43.75
CA SER A 224 2.85 -34.80 -44.69
C SER A 224 1.35 -34.93 -45.01
N SER A 225 0.63 -33.83 -44.81
CA SER A 225 -0.55 -33.47 -45.60
C SER A 225 -0.47 -31.95 -45.73
N GLY A 226 -0.25 -31.35 -46.90
CA GLY A 226 -0.83 -31.64 -48.19
C GLY A 226 -1.86 -30.54 -48.45
N GLY A 227 -1.42 -29.41 -49.00
CA GLY A 227 -2.29 -28.25 -49.22
C GLY A 227 -1.55 -27.09 -49.86
N ILE A 228 -1.10 -27.28 -51.09
CA ILE A 228 -0.60 -26.22 -51.98
C ILE A 228 -1.83 -25.46 -52.51
N TYR A 229 -1.90 -24.16 -52.23
CA TYR A 229 -2.65 -23.21 -53.07
C TYR A 229 -1.70 -22.11 -53.53
N SER A 230 -1.37 -22.16 -54.81
CA SER A 230 -0.74 -21.07 -55.55
C SER A 230 -1.84 -20.17 -56.12
N VAL A 231 -1.74 -18.86 -55.85
CA VAL A 231 -2.33 -17.83 -56.71
C VAL A 231 -1.25 -16.79 -56.96
N SER A 232 -0.88 -16.68 -58.23
CA SER A 232 0.06 -15.70 -58.77
C SER A 232 -0.71 -14.82 -59.75
N VAL A 233 -0.89 -13.54 -59.43
CA VAL A 233 -1.16 -12.41 -60.35
C VAL A 233 -0.93 -11.15 -59.52
N GLY A 234 -0.26 -10.07 -59.92
CA GLY A 234 0.40 -9.68 -61.15
C GLY A 234 0.97 -8.28 -60.90
N THR A 235 2.08 -7.96 -61.57
CA THR A 235 2.78 -6.68 -61.52
C THR A 235 1.99 -5.55 -62.20
N THR A 236 1.86 -4.38 -61.57
CA THR A 236 1.91 -3.07 -62.27
C THR A 236 2.28 -1.93 -61.32
N THR A 237 3.27 -1.14 -61.76
CA THR A 237 3.81 0.10 -61.16
C THR A 237 2.95 1.32 -61.55
N TYR A 238 2.78 2.31 -60.66
CA TYR A 238 3.10 3.76 -60.85
C TYR A 238 2.61 4.63 -59.66
N TYR A 239 3.58 5.29 -59.01
CA TYR A 239 3.63 6.64 -58.42
C TYR A 239 2.68 7.17 -57.29
N SER A 240 3.40 7.67 -56.26
CA SER A 240 3.24 8.91 -55.49
C SER A 240 2.27 8.94 -54.28
N GLY A 241 2.82 9.31 -53.12
CA GLY A 241 2.05 10.02 -52.09
C GLY A 241 2.29 9.57 -50.64
N GLY A 242 3.28 10.19 -50.00
CA GLY A 242 3.26 10.64 -48.59
C GLY A 242 2.60 9.79 -47.50
N GLY A 243 3.45 9.17 -46.67
CA GLY A 243 3.63 9.60 -45.28
C GLY A 243 2.49 9.38 -44.28
N THR A 244 2.56 8.22 -43.62
CA THR A 244 2.41 8.04 -42.16
C THR A 244 1.13 8.54 -41.49
N THR A 245 0.17 7.63 -41.28
CA THR A 245 -0.83 7.74 -40.21
C THR A 245 -0.40 6.83 -39.05
N ILE A 246 0.00 7.43 -37.93
CA ILE A 246 0.12 6.77 -36.63
C ILE A 246 -1.24 6.86 -35.96
N ILE A 247 -1.90 5.71 -35.74
CA ILE A 247 -2.94 5.56 -34.70
C ILE A 247 -2.51 4.37 -33.86
N GLY A 248 -1.62 4.62 -32.92
CA GLY A 248 -1.35 3.75 -31.78
C GLY A 248 -2.18 4.22 -30.60
N GLY A 249 -3.45 3.80 -30.56
CA GLY A 249 -4.27 3.93 -29.36
C GLY A 249 -3.92 2.79 -28.40
N VAL A 250 -2.94 3.00 -27.52
CA VAL A 250 -2.75 2.15 -26.35
C VAL A 250 -3.66 2.68 -25.25
N THR A 251 -4.78 2.01 -25.03
CA THR A 251 -5.55 2.15 -23.80
C THR A 251 -4.71 1.64 -22.62
N PRO A 252 -4.57 2.38 -21.51
CA PRO A 252 -3.97 1.85 -20.30
C PRO A 252 -4.91 0.79 -19.72
N GLY A 253 -4.55 -0.48 -19.89
CA GLY A 253 -5.19 -1.59 -19.22
C GLY A 253 -4.98 -1.49 -17.71
N ALA A 254 -6.02 -1.81 -16.96
CA ALA A 254 -6.02 -1.88 -15.51
C ALA A 254 -4.98 -2.92 -15.03
N ASN A 255 -3.83 -2.44 -14.57
CA ASN A 255 -2.85 -3.25 -13.83
C ASN A 255 -3.36 -3.43 -12.40
N GLY A 256 -4.31 -4.34 -12.22
CA GLY A 256 -4.50 -4.98 -10.92
C GLY A 256 -3.29 -5.87 -10.66
N ALA A 257 -2.60 -5.65 -9.54
CA ALA A 257 -1.51 -6.50 -9.06
C ALA A 257 -2.05 -7.89 -8.66
N SER A 258 -2.39 -8.72 -9.65
CA SER A 258 -2.42 -10.17 -9.47
C SER A 258 -1.04 -10.68 -9.82
N GLY A 259 -0.21 -10.94 -8.81
CA GLY A 259 1.14 -11.48 -8.97
C GLY A 259 1.11 -12.70 -9.89
N ALA A 260 1.68 -12.56 -11.09
CA ALA A 260 1.87 -13.69 -11.98
C ALA A 260 2.99 -14.54 -11.38
N ASN A 261 2.66 -15.77 -10.98
CA ASN A 261 3.66 -16.73 -10.50
C ASN A 261 4.46 -17.26 -11.71
N TYR A 262 5.79 -17.10 -11.68
CA TYR A 262 6.70 -17.66 -12.67
C TYR A 262 7.27 -18.99 -12.18
N PHE A 263 7.50 -19.93 -13.09
CA PHE A 263 7.90 -21.30 -12.74
C PHE A 263 9.21 -21.72 -13.41
N TYR A 264 10.12 -22.29 -12.64
CA TYR A 264 11.34 -22.95 -13.14
C TYR A 264 11.18 -24.46 -13.12
N TYR A 265 11.51 -25.15 -14.20
CA TYR A 265 11.60 -26.61 -14.18
C TYR A 265 13.03 -27.05 -13.97
N PHE A 266 13.29 -27.71 -12.86
CA PHE A 266 14.56 -28.37 -12.62
C PHE A 266 14.41 -29.85 -12.98
N ARG A 267 15.09 -30.30 -14.04
CA ARG A 267 15.27 -31.73 -14.29
C ARG A 267 16.43 -32.23 -13.45
N PRO A 268 16.29 -33.38 -12.75
CA PRO A 268 17.44 -34.11 -12.26
C PRO A 268 18.35 -34.41 -13.45
N LEU A 269 19.62 -34.00 -13.39
CA LEU A 269 20.60 -34.43 -14.37
C LEU A 269 20.73 -35.95 -14.24
N VAL A 270 20.21 -36.68 -15.23
CA VAL A 270 20.49 -38.12 -15.37
C VAL A 270 22.01 -38.24 -15.48
N LYS A 271 22.66 -38.87 -14.49
CA LYS A 271 24.11 -39.12 -14.51
C LYS A 271 24.46 -39.79 -15.83
N ALA A 272 25.12 -39.04 -16.72
CA ALA A 272 25.63 -39.61 -17.96
C ALA A 272 26.65 -40.70 -17.59
N PRO A 273 26.51 -41.93 -18.08
CA PRO A 273 27.50 -42.97 -17.83
C PRO A 273 28.73 -42.67 -18.69
N GLY A 274 29.78 -42.06 -18.11
CA GLY A 274 31.07 -41.97 -18.80
C GLY A 274 32.00 -40.86 -18.36
N THR A 275 32.97 -41.23 -17.54
CA THR A 275 34.39 -40.82 -17.58
C THR A 275 34.71 -39.37 -18.00
N SER A 276 34.75 -38.46 -17.04
CA SER A 276 35.67 -37.32 -17.09
C SER A 276 36.17 -36.95 -15.68
N LYS A 277 37.38 -36.41 -15.63
CA LYS A 277 38.23 -36.17 -14.47
C LYS A 277 37.48 -35.55 -13.27
N LYS A 278 37.86 -35.99 -12.07
CA LYS A 278 37.39 -35.48 -10.77
C LYS A 278 37.43 -33.95 -10.72
N ALA A 279 36.27 -33.32 -10.86
CA ALA A 279 35.99 -32.08 -10.14
C ALA A 279 35.60 -32.52 -8.71
N SER A 280 36.61 -32.70 -7.86
CA SER A 280 36.36 -32.78 -6.42
C SER A 280 36.07 -31.36 -5.94
N ASP A 281 35.00 -31.22 -5.17
CA ASP A 281 34.64 -30.09 -4.30
C ASP A 281 33.43 -29.24 -4.71
N CYS A 282 32.64 -29.68 -5.70
CA CYS A 282 31.21 -29.32 -5.70
C CYS A 282 30.45 -30.41 -4.93
N PRO A 283 29.71 -30.10 -3.85
CA PRO A 283 28.73 -31.06 -3.35
C PRO A 283 27.80 -31.43 -4.51
N ASP A 284 27.56 -32.73 -4.70
CA ASP A 284 26.63 -33.28 -5.71
C ASP A 284 25.21 -32.78 -5.35
N GLN A 285 24.90 -31.52 -5.67
CA GLN A 285 23.63 -30.88 -5.37
C GLN A 285 22.72 -31.07 -6.59
N THR A 286 21.90 -32.12 -6.56
CA THR A 286 20.78 -32.23 -7.48
C THR A 286 19.78 -31.14 -7.14
N PRO A 287 19.43 -30.24 -8.08
CA PRO A 287 18.39 -29.26 -7.84
C PRO A 287 17.06 -29.97 -7.51
N PRO A 288 16.16 -29.33 -6.74
CA PRO A 288 14.87 -29.91 -6.38
C PRO A 288 14.14 -30.40 -7.62
N ALA A 289 13.59 -31.62 -7.58
CA ALA A 289 12.80 -32.11 -8.71
C ALA A 289 11.50 -31.30 -8.85
N GLY A 290 11.13 -30.97 -10.10
CA GLY A 290 9.84 -30.39 -10.42
C GLY A 290 9.87 -28.87 -10.65
N TYR A 291 8.69 -28.24 -10.52
CA TYR A 291 8.50 -26.82 -10.80
C TYR A 291 8.63 -25.97 -9.54
N VAL A 292 9.55 -25.01 -9.54
CA VAL A 292 9.76 -24.08 -8.43
C VAL A 292 9.20 -22.70 -8.81
N PRO A 293 8.15 -22.23 -8.12
CA PRO A 293 7.63 -20.88 -8.31
C PRO A 293 8.46 -19.83 -7.58
N VAL A 294 8.40 -18.57 -8.03
CA VAL A 294 8.89 -17.41 -7.28
C VAL A 294 7.71 -16.55 -6.85
N SER A 295 7.60 -16.26 -5.55
CA SER A 295 6.63 -15.29 -5.00
C SER A 295 7.22 -13.87 -5.05
N THR A 296 6.37 -12.89 -5.40
CA THR A 296 6.79 -11.50 -5.68
C THR A 296 6.56 -10.51 -4.52
N ALA A 297 6.24 -11.00 -3.31
CA ALA A 297 5.95 -10.13 -2.16
C ALA A 297 7.20 -9.35 -1.67
N SER A 298 8.37 -9.99 -1.75
CA SER A 298 9.67 -9.40 -1.35
C SER A 298 10.04 -8.13 -2.13
N GLU A 299 9.59 -8.06 -3.38
CA GLU A 299 9.98 -7.08 -4.37
C GLU A 299 9.35 -5.72 -4.07
N ALA A 300 8.08 -5.71 -3.65
CA ALA A 300 7.40 -4.49 -3.24
C ALA A 300 8.07 -3.89 -2.00
N ILE A 301 8.44 -4.72 -1.01
CA ILE A 301 9.16 -4.26 0.18
C ILE A 301 10.54 -3.73 -0.18
N ALA A 302 11.27 -4.41 -1.05
CA ALA A 302 12.56 -3.96 -1.54
C ALA A 302 12.49 -2.54 -2.12
N VAL A 303 11.46 -2.25 -2.92
CA VAL A 303 11.21 -0.89 -3.43
C VAL A 303 10.82 0.09 -2.33
N ILE A 304 9.93 -0.29 -1.41
CA ILE A 304 9.52 0.60 -0.31
C ILE A 304 10.74 1.01 0.53
N LYS A 305 11.66 0.09 0.84
CA LYS A 305 12.88 0.35 1.64
C LYS A 305 13.82 1.37 0.99
N THR A 306 13.83 1.50 -0.33
CA THR A 306 14.67 2.52 -0.99
C THR A 306 14.03 3.89 -1.02
N LYS A 307 12.73 3.98 -0.70
CA LYS A 307 11.96 5.22 -0.69
C LYS A 307 11.71 5.74 0.73
N ILE A 308 11.48 4.85 1.69
CA ILE A 308 11.23 5.16 3.09
C ILE A 308 11.97 4.21 4.03
N LYS A 309 12.38 4.73 5.20
CA LYS A 309 13.01 3.93 6.25
C LYS A 309 11.93 3.29 7.13
N ILE A 310 11.67 2.00 6.92
CA ILE A 310 10.74 1.20 7.72
C ILE A 310 11.48 0.26 8.69
N SER A 311 10.89 0.00 9.85
CA SER A 311 11.43 -0.93 10.87
C SER A 311 11.18 -2.40 10.51
N LYS A 312 11.93 -3.33 11.13
CA LYS A 312 11.70 -4.79 11.01
C LYS A 312 10.25 -5.18 11.29
N ALA A 313 9.62 -4.58 12.32
CA ALA A 313 8.22 -4.84 12.66
C ALA A 313 7.25 -4.37 11.55
N GLN A 314 7.52 -3.23 10.92
CA GLN A 314 6.74 -2.71 9.79
C GLN A 314 6.92 -3.59 8.54
N MET A 315 8.15 -4.05 8.26
CA MET A 315 8.43 -5.01 7.18
C MET A 315 7.67 -6.32 7.36
N ILE A 316 7.71 -6.91 8.55
CA ILE A 316 6.97 -8.14 8.87
C ILE A 316 5.47 -7.93 8.64
N TYR A 317 4.92 -6.80 9.09
CA TYR A 317 3.50 -6.48 8.91
C TYR A 317 3.12 -6.39 7.43
N LEU A 318 3.86 -5.62 6.64
CA LEU A 318 3.58 -5.42 5.21
C LEU A 318 3.76 -6.70 4.40
N MET A 319 4.81 -7.49 4.65
CA MET A 319 5.02 -8.80 4.01
C MET A 319 3.86 -9.78 4.20
N ASN A 320 3.06 -9.58 5.25
CA ASN A 320 1.98 -10.46 5.64
C ASN A 320 0.60 -9.80 5.54
N THR A 321 0.52 -8.63 4.90
CA THR A 321 -0.75 -7.90 4.68
C THR A 321 -0.75 -7.34 3.25
N PRO A 322 -1.08 -8.16 2.23
CA PRO A 322 -0.98 -7.78 0.82
C PRO A 322 -1.73 -6.49 0.46
N GLU A 323 -2.88 -6.24 1.09
CA GLU A 323 -3.67 -5.02 0.88
C GLU A 323 -2.90 -3.78 1.37
N ALA A 324 -2.31 -3.85 2.56
CA ALA A 324 -1.48 -2.77 3.10
C ALA A 324 -0.19 -2.59 2.30
N LEU A 325 0.44 -3.68 1.86
CA LEU A 325 1.64 -3.65 1.02
C LEU A 325 1.38 -2.93 -0.30
N ASN A 326 0.34 -3.33 -1.02
CA ASN A 326 -0.07 -2.71 -2.28
C ASN A 326 -0.38 -1.24 -2.09
N LEU A 327 -1.02 -0.91 -0.96
CA LEU A 327 -1.37 0.45 -0.66
C LEU A 327 -0.13 1.34 -0.44
N VAL A 328 0.76 0.95 0.48
CA VAL A 328 2.02 1.65 0.75
C VAL A 328 2.86 1.74 -0.52
N TYR A 329 2.96 0.64 -1.27
CA TYR A 329 3.71 0.59 -2.52
C TYR A 329 3.19 1.63 -3.51
N SER A 330 1.87 1.71 -3.74
CA SER A 330 1.27 2.67 -4.67
C SER A 330 1.58 4.12 -4.31
N LEU A 331 1.66 4.42 -3.02
CA LEU A 331 1.97 5.76 -2.50
C LEU A 331 3.45 6.13 -2.71
N VAL A 332 4.37 5.19 -2.54
CA VAL A 332 5.82 5.49 -2.56
C VAL A 332 6.54 5.12 -3.86
N TYR A 333 5.85 4.51 -4.83
CA TYR A 333 6.47 3.98 -6.05
C TYR A 333 7.10 5.08 -6.93
N ASN A 334 6.35 6.16 -7.19
CA ASN A 334 6.69 7.19 -8.19
C ASN A 334 7.29 8.46 -7.56
N ASN A 335 8.57 8.39 -7.15
CA ASN A 335 9.31 9.54 -6.59
C ASN A 335 8.52 10.32 -5.54
N PRO A 336 8.26 9.71 -4.37
CA PRO A 336 7.40 10.28 -3.36
C PRO A 336 7.97 11.59 -2.82
N SER A 337 7.08 12.55 -2.58
CA SER A 337 7.39 13.75 -1.81
C SER A 337 7.80 13.38 -0.39
N GLU A 338 8.43 14.29 0.35
CA GLU A 338 8.76 14.00 1.77
C GLU A 338 7.49 13.81 2.61
N GLU A 339 6.40 14.46 2.22
CA GLU A 339 5.08 14.30 2.82
C GLU A 339 4.51 12.90 2.57
N ASP A 340 4.56 12.40 1.32
CA ASP A 340 4.12 11.05 0.97
C ASP A 340 4.83 10.00 1.82
N LYS A 341 6.13 10.20 2.07
CA LYS A 341 6.93 9.31 2.92
C LYS A 341 6.47 9.34 4.37
N ASN A 342 6.25 10.53 4.93
CA ASN A 342 5.78 10.68 6.31
C ASN A 342 4.38 10.08 6.48
N PHE A 343 3.49 10.31 5.52
CA PHE A 343 2.17 9.71 5.51
C PHE A 343 2.24 8.19 5.38
N ALA A 344 3.06 7.66 4.49
CA ALA A 344 3.26 6.21 4.35
C ALA A 344 3.69 5.56 5.66
N LEU A 345 4.61 6.18 6.40
CA LEU A 345 5.05 5.68 7.71
C LEU A 345 3.91 5.69 8.74
N ALA A 346 3.20 6.81 8.87
CA ALA A 346 2.06 6.91 9.77
C ALA A 346 0.94 5.91 9.42
N MET A 347 0.68 5.73 8.12
CA MET A 347 -0.27 4.76 7.59
C MET A 347 0.13 3.32 7.94
N ILE A 348 1.40 2.94 7.80
CA ILE A 348 1.84 1.58 8.16
C ILE A 348 1.59 1.32 9.65
N ASP A 349 1.96 2.26 10.51
CA ASP A 349 1.77 2.13 11.96
C ASP A 349 0.28 2.03 12.30
N ALA A 350 -0.54 2.90 11.71
CA ALA A 350 -1.98 2.91 11.93
C ALA A 350 -2.66 1.61 11.44
N LEU A 351 -2.34 1.13 10.24
CA LEU A 351 -2.87 -0.11 9.66
C LEU A 351 -2.47 -1.33 10.50
N LYS A 352 -1.24 -1.34 11.04
CA LYS A 352 -0.77 -2.38 11.96
C LYS A 352 -1.57 -2.41 13.27
N GLU A 353 -2.05 -1.26 13.72
CA GLU A 353 -2.93 -1.11 14.89
C GLU A 353 -4.41 -1.38 14.57
N GLY A 354 -4.74 -1.70 13.30
CA GLY A 354 -6.09 -2.03 12.86
C GLY A 354 -6.90 -0.84 12.35
N SER A 355 -6.28 0.34 12.22
CA SER A 355 -6.93 1.54 11.67
C SER A 355 -7.34 1.34 10.22
N VAL A 356 -8.31 2.12 9.76
CA VAL A 356 -8.67 2.25 8.34
C VAL A 356 -8.09 3.55 7.81
N VAL A 357 -7.72 3.61 6.53
CA VAL A 357 -7.20 4.82 5.90
C VAL A 357 -8.09 5.27 4.76
N ASP A 358 -8.61 6.49 4.83
CA ASP A 358 -9.23 7.17 3.70
C ASP A 358 -8.13 7.81 2.85
N LEU A 359 -7.74 7.10 1.80
CA LEU A 359 -6.66 7.51 0.91
C LEU A 359 -7.00 8.69 0.04
N LYS A 360 -8.29 8.94 -0.20
CA LYS A 360 -8.72 10.07 -1.03
C LYS A 360 -8.36 11.39 -0.35
N TYR A 361 -8.42 11.43 0.98
CA TYR A 361 -8.13 12.62 1.78
C TYR A 361 -6.94 12.44 2.74
N ARG A 362 -6.22 11.31 2.64
CA ARG A 362 -5.11 10.92 3.52
C ARG A 362 -5.46 11.01 5.01
N VAL A 363 -6.68 10.59 5.36
CA VAL A 363 -7.16 10.58 6.74
C VAL A 363 -7.00 9.20 7.35
N ILE A 364 -6.33 9.13 8.48
CA ILE A 364 -6.25 7.92 9.31
C ILE A 364 -7.48 7.87 10.21
N LEU A 365 -8.25 6.79 10.10
CA LEU A 365 -9.42 6.50 10.92
C LEU A 365 -9.05 5.44 11.94
N ASP A 366 -8.80 5.87 13.17
CA ASP A 366 -8.49 4.97 14.29
C ASP A 366 -9.62 3.92 14.48
N PRO A 367 -9.33 2.70 14.96
CA PRO A 367 -10.36 1.67 15.19
C PRO A 367 -11.50 2.17 16.08
N THR A 368 -11.18 2.94 17.13
CA THR A 368 -12.19 3.51 18.03
C THR A 368 -13.17 4.45 17.33
N PHE A 369 -12.72 5.08 16.23
CA PHE A 369 -13.54 5.91 15.37
C PHE A 369 -14.28 5.12 14.31
N SER A 370 -13.57 4.29 13.54
CA SER A 370 -14.14 3.53 12.42
C SER A 370 -15.16 2.48 12.88
N ASP A 371 -15.00 1.92 14.08
CA ASP A 371 -15.98 1.01 14.69
C ASP A 371 -17.20 1.76 15.28
N ASN A 372 -17.10 3.08 15.50
CA ASN A 372 -18.22 3.89 15.95
C ASN A 372 -19.16 4.22 14.78
N LYS A 373 -20.24 3.45 14.65
CA LYS A 373 -21.24 3.60 13.58
C LYS A 373 -21.82 5.01 13.47
N CYS A 374 -21.99 5.72 14.59
CA CYS A 374 -22.55 7.07 14.59
C CYS A 374 -21.57 8.06 13.95
N LEU A 375 -20.32 8.09 14.43
CA LEU A 375 -19.28 8.97 13.88
C LEU A 375 -18.96 8.62 12.43
N MET A 376 -18.79 7.33 12.12
CA MET A 376 -18.49 6.90 10.76
C MET A 376 -19.64 7.21 9.79
N GLY A 377 -20.90 7.08 10.23
CA GLY A 377 -22.08 7.47 9.45
C GLY A 377 -22.11 8.96 9.13
N VAL A 378 -21.87 9.81 10.14
CA VAL A 378 -21.80 11.27 9.96
C VAL A 378 -20.64 11.66 9.05
N TYR A 379 -19.44 11.10 9.27
CA TYR A 379 -18.25 11.34 8.45
C TYR A 379 -18.47 10.96 6.98
N THR A 380 -19.02 9.77 6.73
CA THR A 380 -19.32 9.29 5.37
C THR A 380 -20.30 10.22 4.64
N GLN A 381 -21.36 10.66 5.33
CA GLN A 381 -22.33 11.58 4.75
C GLN A 381 -21.75 12.99 4.52
N LEU A 382 -20.91 13.47 5.44
CA LEU A 382 -20.12 14.70 5.23
C LEU A 382 -19.16 14.57 4.06
N GLY A 383 -18.72 13.35 3.73
CA GLY A 383 -18.03 13.03 2.48
C GLY A 383 -18.80 13.40 1.21
N GLY A 384 -20.09 13.75 1.28
CA GLY A 384 -20.87 14.35 0.18
C GLY A 384 -20.92 15.90 0.19
N SER A 385 -20.49 16.55 1.27
CA SER A 385 -20.48 18.00 1.42
C SER A 385 -19.26 18.61 0.72
N ALA A 386 -19.48 19.32 -0.39
CA ALA A 386 -18.42 19.96 -1.16
C ALA A 386 -17.60 20.95 -0.30
N THR A 387 -18.25 21.70 0.59
CA THR A 387 -17.54 22.61 1.49
C THR A 387 -16.67 21.84 2.47
N PHE A 388 -17.19 20.78 3.12
CA PHE A 388 -16.39 19.98 4.05
C PHE A 388 -15.21 19.29 3.35
N GLN A 389 -15.44 18.73 2.17
CA GLN A 389 -14.38 18.15 1.34
C GLN A 389 -13.29 19.16 1.00
N ASN A 390 -13.62 20.43 0.75
CA ASN A 390 -12.60 21.45 0.46
C ASN A 390 -11.68 21.73 1.66
N TYR A 391 -12.17 21.53 2.89
CA TYR A 391 -11.32 21.59 4.08
C TYR A 391 -10.53 20.30 4.26
N LEU A 392 -11.14 19.12 4.03
CA LEU A 392 -10.42 17.85 4.07
C LEU A 392 -9.29 17.74 3.05
N LYS A 393 -9.48 18.30 1.84
CA LYS A 393 -8.44 18.34 0.79
C LYS A 393 -7.19 19.10 1.20
N LYS A 394 -7.24 19.97 2.21
CA LYS A 394 -6.01 20.61 2.70
C LYS A 394 -5.06 19.62 3.36
N PHE A 395 -5.57 18.45 3.71
CA PHE A 395 -4.81 17.33 4.22
C PHE A 395 -4.51 16.30 3.10
N ASP A 396 -4.89 16.59 1.85
CA ASP A 396 -4.50 15.78 0.70
C ASP A 396 -3.04 16.07 0.29
N GLY A 397 -2.44 15.04 -0.30
CA GLY A 397 -0.99 14.93 -0.52
C GLY A 397 -0.30 15.96 -1.37
N ASP A 398 -1.10 16.77 -2.07
CA ASP A 398 -0.60 17.74 -3.02
C ASP A 398 -0.34 19.09 -2.33
N PHE A 399 -0.88 19.29 -1.12
CA PHE A 399 -0.87 20.58 -0.41
C PHE A 399 -0.65 20.50 1.10
N SER A 400 -0.49 19.32 1.69
CA SER A 400 -0.54 19.18 3.15
C SER A 400 0.81 19.16 3.85
N LEU A 401 0.96 19.92 4.92
CA LEU A 401 2.13 19.79 5.81
C LEU A 401 1.87 18.88 7.01
N ALA A 402 0.63 18.42 7.18
CA ALA A 402 0.25 17.52 8.26
C ALA A 402 -0.83 16.54 7.82
N ASN A 403 -0.72 15.29 8.26
CA ASN A 403 -1.79 14.31 8.06
C ASN A 403 -2.87 14.47 9.14
N LEU A 404 -4.05 13.93 8.89
CA LEU A 404 -5.17 13.98 9.83
C LEU A 404 -5.48 12.59 10.38
N THR A 405 -5.61 12.48 11.69
CA THR A 405 -6.16 11.29 12.37
C THR A 405 -7.47 11.64 13.05
N LEU A 406 -8.47 10.78 12.90
CA LEU A 406 -9.73 10.84 13.63
C LEU A 406 -9.80 9.69 14.64
N SER A 407 -10.03 10.01 15.91
CA SER A 407 -10.07 9.03 17.02
C SER A 407 -11.22 9.29 17.98
N VAL A 408 -11.46 8.36 18.92
CA VAL A 408 -12.47 8.49 19.97
C VAL A 408 -11.84 8.31 21.34
N GLY A 409 -12.13 9.24 22.26
CA GLY A 409 -11.66 9.18 23.63
C GLY A 409 -12.03 10.42 24.44
N ILE A 410 -11.98 10.28 25.77
CA ILE A 410 -12.17 11.42 26.68
C ILE A 410 -10.83 12.12 26.85
N ASP A 411 -10.75 13.40 26.47
CA ASP A 411 -9.57 14.20 26.74
C ASP A 411 -9.51 14.55 28.25
N PRO A 412 -8.40 14.28 28.95
CA PRO A 412 -8.31 14.51 30.38
C PRO A 412 -8.30 15.99 30.79
N LYS A 413 -7.91 16.90 29.90
CA LYS A 413 -7.91 18.36 30.14
C LYS A 413 -9.25 18.99 29.76
N HIS A 414 -9.98 18.38 28.83
CA HIS A 414 -11.24 18.86 28.28
C HIS A 414 -12.33 17.77 28.29
N PRO A 415 -12.66 17.16 29.45
CA PRO A 415 -13.59 16.02 29.51
C PRO A 415 -15.03 16.38 29.11
N ASN A 416 -15.36 17.67 29.11
CA ASN A 416 -16.67 18.17 28.72
C ASN A 416 -16.77 18.62 27.25
N ALA A 417 -15.64 18.68 26.53
CA ALA A 417 -15.64 19.04 25.12
C ALA A 417 -16.27 17.91 24.29
N SER A 418 -16.94 18.26 23.18
CA SER A 418 -17.52 17.26 22.27
C SER A 418 -16.47 16.60 21.38
N ALA A 419 -15.42 17.34 21.06
CA ALA A 419 -14.20 16.85 20.46
C ALA A 419 -13.05 17.81 20.82
N VAL A 420 -11.82 17.40 20.54
CA VAL A 420 -10.62 18.22 20.72
C VAL A 420 -9.72 18.01 19.52
N THR A 421 -9.28 19.11 18.90
CA THR A 421 -8.20 19.09 17.91
C THR A 421 -6.86 19.35 18.59
N TYR A 422 -5.90 18.46 18.39
CA TYR A 422 -4.54 18.62 18.90
C TYR A 422 -3.64 19.29 17.88
N GLN A 423 -2.72 20.12 18.38
CA GLN A 423 -1.65 20.67 17.55
C GLN A 423 -0.82 19.55 16.88
N PRO A 424 -0.20 19.84 15.73
CA PRO A 424 0.54 18.83 14.99
C PRO A 424 1.70 18.27 15.82
N LYS A 425 1.82 16.94 15.86
CA LYS A 425 3.00 16.25 16.42
C LYS A 425 3.58 15.37 15.33
N ASN A 426 4.83 15.65 14.94
CA ASN A 426 5.49 14.98 13.80
C ASN A 426 4.69 15.07 12.49
N GLY A 427 4.02 16.20 12.25
CA GLY A 427 3.18 16.37 11.05
C GLY A 427 1.89 15.51 11.08
N LEU A 428 1.35 15.21 12.26
CA LEU A 428 0.06 14.56 12.43
C LEU A 428 -0.82 15.40 13.36
N ILE A 429 -1.98 15.81 12.86
CA ILE A 429 -3.05 16.47 13.63
C ILE A 429 -4.06 15.39 14.01
N GLU A 430 -4.42 15.33 15.29
CA GLU A 430 -5.46 14.42 15.78
C GLU A 430 -6.72 15.22 16.11
N ILE A 431 -7.88 14.77 15.63
CA ILE A 431 -9.19 15.17 16.13
C ILE A 431 -9.76 14.00 16.93
N LYS A 432 -9.93 14.20 18.23
CA LYS A 432 -10.46 13.19 19.15
C LYS A 432 -11.88 13.53 19.55
N PHE A 433 -12.83 12.68 19.20
CA PHE A 433 -14.24 12.84 19.56
C PHE A 433 -14.54 12.23 20.92
N ASN A 434 -15.30 12.95 21.74
CA ASN A 434 -15.68 12.48 23.07
C ASN A 434 -16.88 11.54 22.99
N PRO A 435 -16.73 10.25 23.36
CA PRO A 435 -17.82 9.27 23.26
C PRO A 435 -19.03 9.62 24.14
N GLU A 436 -18.83 10.35 25.23
CA GLU A 436 -19.91 10.75 26.15
C GLU A 436 -20.79 11.88 25.60
N LYS A 437 -20.35 12.52 24.50
CA LYS A 437 -21.08 13.63 23.86
C LYS A 437 -21.76 13.23 22.54
N LEU A 438 -21.73 11.94 22.20
CA LEU A 438 -22.35 11.40 20.98
C LEU A 438 -23.86 11.12 21.13
N ASN A 439 -24.39 11.17 22.35
CA ASN A 439 -25.84 11.11 22.62
C ASN A 439 -26.53 12.44 22.26
N THR A 440 -26.50 12.78 20.97
CA THR A 440 -27.04 14.01 20.40
C THR A 440 -27.40 13.76 18.92
N PRO A 441 -28.31 14.55 18.30
CA PRO A 441 -28.67 14.35 16.91
C PRO A 441 -27.47 14.43 15.95
N ALA A 442 -27.52 13.66 14.85
CA ALA A 442 -26.41 13.55 13.90
C ALA A 442 -25.96 14.89 13.30
N LEU A 443 -26.89 15.82 13.04
CA LEU A 443 -26.56 17.17 12.58
C LEU A 443 -25.71 17.97 13.61
N ASN A 444 -25.91 17.76 14.91
CA ASN A 444 -25.07 18.38 15.94
C ASN A 444 -23.66 17.74 16.01
N ILE A 445 -23.54 16.46 15.66
CA ILE A 445 -22.23 15.80 15.49
C ILE A 445 -21.53 16.31 14.23
N ALA A 446 -22.26 16.51 13.13
CA ALA A 446 -21.73 17.12 11.92
C ALA A 446 -21.17 18.53 12.20
N LYS A 447 -21.79 19.29 13.11
CA LYS A 447 -21.22 20.56 13.60
C LYS A 447 -19.88 20.36 14.28
N ASN A 448 -19.70 19.30 15.08
CA ASN A 448 -18.41 19.03 15.71
C ASN A 448 -17.34 18.76 14.65
N PHE A 449 -17.61 17.93 13.63
CA PHE A 449 -16.68 17.77 12.50
C PHE A 449 -16.33 19.08 11.81
N ALA A 450 -17.34 19.91 11.50
CA ALA A 450 -17.14 21.20 10.86
C ALA A 450 -16.32 22.17 11.73
N HIS A 451 -16.50 22.11 13.05
CA HIS A 451 -15.75 22.92 14.01
C HIS A 451 -14.30 22.45 14.11
N GLU A 452 -14.07 21.15 14.35
CA GLU A 452 -12.72 20.62 14.53
C GLU A 452 -11.87 20.68 13.25
N ILE A 453 -12.47 20.52 12.06
CA ILE A 453 -11.70 20.63 10.81
C ILE A 453 -11.19 22.06 10.57
N LEU A 454 -11.85 23.08 11.10
CA LEU A 454 -11.39 24.47 11.05
C LEU A 454 -10.22 24.71 12.02
N HIS A 455 -10.25 24.09 13.21
CA HIS A 455 -9.07 24.07 14.08
C HIS A 455 -7.89 23.39 13.39
N ALA A 456 -8.13 22.23 12.75
CA ALA A 456 -7.10 21.50 12.03
C ALA A 456 -6.52 22.32 10.87
N GLU A 457 -7.36 23.02 10.09
CA GLU A 457 -6.90 23.94 9.04
C GLU A 457 -6.01 25.04 9.62
N MET A 458 -6.41 25.65 10.74
CA MET A 458 -5.62 26.70 11.37
C MET A 458 -4.24 26.19 11.80
N PHE A 459 -4.18 24.99 12.37
CA PHE A 459 -2.91 24.35 12.73
C PHE A 459 -2.05 24.02 11.51
N GLU A 460 -2.64 23.56 10.41
CA GLU A 460 -1.93 23.29 9.16
C GLU A 460 -1.26 24.57 8.63
N LYS A 461 -2.02 25.67 8.54
CA LYS A 461 -1.48 26.99 8.12
C LYS A 461 -0.36 27.48 9.02
N LEU A 462 -0.55 27.39 10.34
CA LEU A 462 0.46 27.81 11.31
C LEU A 462 1.72 26.94 11.25
N LEU A 463 1.56 25.65 10.97
CA LEU A 463 2.68 24.74 10.73
C LEU A 463 3.43 25.12 9.45
N ALA A 464 2.71 25.51 8.39
CA ALA A 464 3.30 26.00 7.15
C ALA A 464 4.21 27.20 7.36
N LEU A 465 3.69 28.18 8.08
CA LEU A 465 4.39 29.42 8.34
C LEU A 465 5.55 29.24 9.33
N SER A 466 5.50 28.22 10.18
CA SER A 466 6.60 27.97 11.11
C SER A 466 7.87 27.43 10.41
N GLY A 467 7.72 26.80 9.24
CA GLY A 467 8.80 26.09 8.54
C GLY A 467 9.40 24.94 9.36
N LYS A 468 8.71 24.49 10.41
CA LYS A 468 9.14 23.47 11.37
C LYS A 468 8.09 22.36 11.45
N LYS A 469 8.45 21.23 12.07
CA LYS A 469 7.50 20.13 12.35
C LYS A 469 6.57 20.39 13.54
N GLU A 470 6.67 21.57 14.15
CA GLU A 470 5.91 22.00 15.32
C GLU A 470 5.61 23.51 15.24
N ILE A 471 4.58 23.96 15.94
CA ILE A 471 4.19 25.37 16.02
C ILE A 471 4.86 26.01 17.25
N PRO A 472 5.79 26.96 17.07
CA PRO A 472 6.54 27.56 18.16
C PRO A 472 5.75 28.75 18.72
N TRP A 473 4.69 28.52 19.50
CA TRP A 473 3.70 29.49 20.05
C TRP A 473 4.24 30.72 20.83
N SER A 474 5.26 31.40 20.32
CA SER A 474 5.88 32.58 20.89
C SER A 474 5.26 33.84 20.29
N ALA A 475 5.34 34.94 21.02
CA ALA A 475 4.88 36.24 20.52
C ALA A 475 5.63 36.64 19.26
N GLU A 476 6.93 36.31 19.16
CA GLU A 476 7.75 36.57 17.98
C GLU A 476 7.27 35.78 16.75
N PHE A 477 6.86 34.52 16.94
CA PHE A 477 6.29 33.73 15.84
C PHE A 477 4.96 34.32 15.36
N ILE A 478 4.06 34.64 16.29
CA ILE A 478 2.77 35.25 15.96
C ILE A 478 2.94 36.61 15.28
N GLU A 479 3.94 37.41 15.69
CA GLU A 479 4.29 38.64 15.00
C GLU A 479 4.86 38.37 13.61
N SER A 480 5.69 37.33 13.44
CA SER A 480 6.31 37.00 12.16
C SER A 480 5.32 36.62 11.06
N ILE A 481 4.14 36.13 11.42
CA ILE A 481 3.09 35.72 10.47
C ILE A 481 2.08 36.84 10.16
N ARG A 482 2.28 38.06 10.68
CA ARG A 482 1.33 39.17 10.57
C ARG A 482 1.04 39.57 9.12
N ASP A 483 2.01 39.44 8.22
CA ASP A 483 1.82 39.80 6.81
C ASP A 483 1.21 38.65 5.98
N ASP A 484 1.51 37.39 6.34
CA ASP A 484 1.03 36.21 5.62
C ASP A 484 -0.39 35.77 6.06
N GLU A 485 -0.67 35.81 7.36
CA GLU A 485 -1.96 35.46 7.96
C GLU A 485 -2.42 36.54 8.97
N PRO A 486 -2.74 37.76 8.49
CA PRO A 486 -3.00 38.93 9.34
C PRO A 486 -4.13 38.73 10.33
N LYS A 487 -5.16 37.96 9.96
CA LYS A 487 -6.29 37.67 10.84
C LYS A 487 -5.94 36.67 11.94
N ILE A 488 -5.09 35.68 11.68
CA ILE A 488 -4.67 34.78 12.76
C ILE A 488 -3.77 35.55 13.73
N ALA A 489 -2.80 36.32 13.21
CA ALA A 489 -1.92 37.16 14.01
C ALA A 489 -2.72 38.15 14.90
N GLU A 490 -3.67 38.88 14.30
CA GLU A 490 -4.53 39.85 15.00
C GLU A 490 -5.23 39.23 16.22
N TYR A 491 -5.87 38.07 16.06
CA TYR A 491 -6.63 37.43 17.14
C TYR A 491 -5.73 36.88 18.24
N TYR A 492 -4.60 36.27 17.89
CA TYR A 492 -3.63 35.84 18.88
C TYR A 492 -3.02 37.02 19.64
N THR A 493 -2.68 38.11 18.96
CA THR A 493 -2.22 39.34 19.64
C THR A 493 -3.29 39.86 20.59
N MET A 494 -4.53 40.05 20.14
CA MET A 494 -5.60 40.65 20.94
C MET A 494 -6.02 39.81 22.15
N TYR A 495 -6.12 38.48 21.98
CA TYR A 495 -6.75 37.62 22.98
C TYR A 495 -5.77 36.77 23.79
N LEU A 496 -4.46 36.79 23.45
CA LEU A 496 -3.41 36.07 24.17
C LEU A 496 -2.27 36.96 24.66
N TYR A 497 -1.76 37.90 23.86
CA TYR A 497 -0.52 38.65 24.19
C TYR A 497 -0.75 40.08 24.69
N ASP A 498 -1.67 40.84 24.08
CA ASP A 498 -1.93 42.25 24.38
C ASP A 498 -3.18 42.45 25.25
N ILE A 499 -3.39 41.54 26.20
CA ILE A 499 -4.54 41.60 27.11
C ILE A 499 -4.37 42.81 28.04
N PRO A 500 -5.32 43.78 28.05
CA PRO A 500 -5.24 44.93 28.94
C PRO A 500 -5.15 44.50 30.41
N ILE A 501 -4.52 45.32 31.26
CA ILE A 501 -4.46 45.06 32.71
C ILE A 501 -5.89 44.91 33.25
N GLY A 502 -6.21 43.72 33.76
CA GLY A 502 -7.55 43.36 34.26
C GLY A 502 -8.45 42.63 33.24
N GLY A 503 -8.00 42.46 32.00
CA GLY A 503 -8.65 41.61 31.00
C GLY A 503 -8.47 40.11 31.30
N SER A 504 -9.35 39.28 30.74
CA SER A 504 -9.25 37.82 30.82
C SER A 504 -8.73 37.25 29.50
N ILE A 505 -7.85 36.26 29.57
CA ILE A 505 -7.44 35.47 28.40
C ILE A 505 -8.70 34.80 27.83
N SER A 506 -8.94 34.98 26.54
CA SER A 506 -9.92 34.22 25.77
C SER A 506 -9.19 33.21 24.87
N ASP A 507 -9.93 32.32 24.23
CA ASP A 507 -9.36 31.42 23.24
C ASP A 507 -9.33 32.12 21.87
N PRO A 508 -8.14 32.54 21.38
CA PRO A 508 -8.03 33.29 20.13
C PRO A 508 -8.60 32.52 18.93
N GLN A 509 -8.56 31.18 18.95
CA GLN A 509 -9.07 30.38 17.84
C GLN A 509 -10.60 30.42 17.80
N HIS A 510 -11.26 30.28 18.95
CA HIS A 510 -12.72 30.39 19.06
C HIS A 510 -13.20 31.81 18.72
N GLU A 511 -12.49 32.86 19.14
CA GLU A 511 -12.80 34.24 18.76
C GLU A 511 -12.71 34.43 17.23
N TYR A 512 -11.63 33.94 16.61
CA TYR A 512 -11.45 33.97 15.16
C TYR A 512 -12.60 33.25 14.43
N MET A 513 -12.92 32.04 14.87
CA MET A 513 -13.96 31.21 14.24
C MET A 513 -15.35 31.78 14.45
N ALA A 514 -15.66 32.33 15.63
CA ALA A 514 -16.93 32.97 15.91
C ALA A 514 -17.19 34.17 14.98
N GLN A 515 -16.15 34.94 14.67
CA GLN A 515 -16.29 36.08 13.77
C GLN A 515 -16.32 35.69 12.28
N LEU A 516 -15.51 34.71 11.87
CA LEU A 516 -15.21 34.47 10.45
C LEU A 516 -15.79 33.18 9.89
N SER A 517 -16.10 32.19 10.73
CA SER A 517 -16.38 30.81 10.30
C SER A 517 -17.82 30.34 10.51
N ILE A 518 -18.68 31.13 11.17
CA ILE A 518 -20.11 30.78 11.36
C ILE A 518 -20.79 30.44 10.03
N LYS A 519 -20.56 31.25 8.99
CA LYS A 519 -21.13 30.98 7.65
C LYS A 519 -20.64 29.65 7.09
N THR A 520 -19.35 29.35 7.23
CA THR A 520 -18.76 28.08 6.78
C THR A 520 -19.39 26.89 7.46
N ILE A 521 -19.52 26.91 8.80
CA ILE A 521 -20.15 25.83 9.55
C ILE A 521 -21.60 25.64 9.08
N LYS A 522 -22.37 26.73 8.93
CA LYS A 522 -23.73 26.66 8.39
C LYS A 522 -23.78 26.03 7.00
N ASP A 523 -22.89 26.42 6.10
CA ASP A 523 -22.86 25.88 4.73
C ASP A 523 -22.55 24.38 4.73
N ILE A 524 -21.64 23.92 5.60
CA ILE A 524 -21.35 22.49 5.79
C ILE A 524 -22.59 21.75 6.32
N LEU A 525 -23.26 22.30 7.34
CA LEU A 525 -24.46 21.69 7.94
C LEU A 525 -25.60 21.58 6.92
N LYS A 526 -25.82 22.62 6.10
CA LYS A 526 -26.83 22.63 5.04
C LYS A 526 -26.55 21.60 3.94
N GLN A 527 -25.28 21.35 3.64
CA GLN A 527 -24.89 20.33 2.67
C GLN A 527 -24.99 18.91 3.24
N TYR A 528 -24.85 18.78 4.57
CA TYR A 528 -25.06 17.52 5.28
C TYR A 528 -26.55 17.14 5.33
N ASP A 529 -27.41 18.08 5.73
CA ASP A 529 -28.87 17.96 5.75
C ASP A 529 -29.44 19.32 5.33
N ASN A 530 -30.25 19.36 4.27
CA ASN A 530 -30.86 20.58 3.74
C ASN A 530 -32.35 20.74 4.11
N THR A 531 -32.87 19.86 4.97
CA THR A 531 -34.30 19.80 5.30
C THR A 531 -34.72 20.73 6.44
N GLN A 532 -33.75 21.25 7.20
CA GLN A 532 -34.00 22.15 8.33
C GLN A 532 -34.16 23.62 7.91
N ALA A 533 -34.76 24.42 8.80
CA ALA A 533 -34.86 25.86 8.65
C ALA A 533 -33.49 26.56 8.83
N GLU A 534 -33.29 27.70 8.14
CA GLU A 534 -32.04 28.47 8.16
C GLU A 534 -31.60 28.91 9.57
N ASP A 535 -32.56 29.27 10.41
CA ASP A 535 -32.30 29.66 11.80
C ASP A 535 -31.75 28.51 12.64
N LEU A 536 -32.12 27.25 12.34
CA LEU A 536 -31.60 26.10 13.07
C LEU A 536 -30.11 25.86 12.76
N TYR A 537 -29.68 25.95 11.49
CA TYR A 537 -28.25 25.86 11.18
C TYR A 537 -27.46 26.98 11.84
N THR A 538 -28.05 28.18 11.90
CA THR A 538 -27.46 29.34 12.58
C THR A 538 -27.31 29.08 14.08
N ALA A 539 -28.35 28.56 14.73
CA ALA A 539 -28.33 28.21 16.14
C ALA A 539 -27.29 27.12 16.45
N ILE A 540 -27.23 26.04 15.65
CA ILE A 540 -26.26 24.95 15.82
C ILE A 540 -24.83 25.45 15.64
N ALA A 541 -24.57 26.29 14.62
CA ALA A 541 -23.25 26.87 14.39
C ALA A 541 -22.79 27.75 15.56
N TRP A 542 -23.67 28.63 16.07
CA TRP A 542 -23.38 29.46 17.23
C TRP A 542 -23.18 28.67 18.52
N TRP A 543 -23.92 27.57 18.73
CA TRP A 543 -23.71 26.74 19.92
C TRP A 543 -22.28 26.20 20.01
N GLY A 544 -21.61 25.97 18.88
CA GLY A 544 -20.21 25.58 18.84
C GLY A 544 -19.20 26.72 19.06
N LEU A 545 -19.62 27.99 19.02
CA LEU A 545 -18.73 29.16 18.95
C LEU A 545 -19.11 30.33 19.88
N MET A 546 -20.19 30.19 20.64
CA MET A 546 -20.67 31.25 21.55
C MET A 546 -19.76 31.46 22.75
N GLY A 547 -18.94 30.47 23.10
CA GLY A 547 -18.08 30.47 24.27
C GLY A 547 -18.06 29.13 25.00
N LYS A 548 -17.44 29.11 26.18
CA LYS A 548 -17.26 27.90 26.98
C LYS A 548 -18.33 27.77 28.07
N ASP A 549 -18.79 26.54 28.30
CA ASP A 549 -19.81 26.15 29.29
C ASP A 549 -21.23 26.64 28.98
N GLU A 550 -22.20 26.25 29.81
CA GLU A 550 -23.62 26.53 29.57
C GLU A 550 -23.96 28.03 29.68
N PRO A 551 -24.80 28.57 28.79
CA PRO A 551 -25.19 29.96 28.81
C PRO A 551 -26.16 30.27 29.96
N ASN A 552 -26.05 31.48 30.53
CA ASN A 552 -27.03 31.96 31.49
C ASN A 552 -28.40 32.15 30.83
N GLU A 553 -29.44 31.54 31.39
CA GLU A 553 -30.81 31.56 30.83
C GLU A 553 -31.42 32.96 30.69
N ILE A 554 -30.94 33.94 31.46
CA ILE A 554 -31.47 35.31 31.41
C ILE A 554 -30.74 36.16 30.39
N THR A 555 -29.42 36.02 30.24
CA THR A 555 -28.60 36.89 29.37
C THR A 555 -28.23 36.25 28.03
N GLY A 556 -28.31 34.93 27.95
CA GLY A 556 -27.80 34.11 26.85
C GLY A 556 -26.28 34.05 26.78
N LEU A 557 -25.56 34.54 27.79
CA LEU A 557 -24.09 34.57 27.79
C LEU A 557 -23.53 33.38 28.58
N PRO A 558 -22.62 32.57 28.00
CA PRO A 558 -21.81 31.63 28.77
C PRO A 558 -20.80 32.36 29.70
N PRO A 559 -20.18 31.65 30.67
CA PRO A 559 -19.17 32.22 31.56
C PRO A 559 -17.98 32.87 30.83
N GLN A 560 -17.59 32.33 29.68
CA GLN A 560 -16.51 32.85 28.84
C GLN A 560 -17.03 32.99 27.40
N PRO A 561 -17.82 34.05 27.12
CA PRO A 561 -18.41 34.25 25.81
C PRO A 561 -17.40 34.81 24.81
N THR A 562 -17.52 34.44 23.55
CA THR A 562 -16.76 35.10 22.47
C THR A 562 -17.26 36.54 22.28
N ALA A 563 -16.39 37.44 21.87
CA ALA A 563 -16.73 38.84 21.65
C ALA A 563 -17.85 38.99 20.60
N ALA A 564 -17.83 38.17 19.55
CA ALA A 564 -18.86 38.14 18.52
C ALA A 564 -20.24 37.78 19.11
N TRP A 565 -20.30 36.83 20.05
CA TRP A 565 -21.53 36.46 20.75
C TRP A 565 -22.00 37.55 21.72
N VAL A 566 -21.09 38.22 22.43
CA VAL A 566 -21.42 39.35 23.31
C VAL A 566 -22.08 40.49 22.52
N ASN A 567 -21.59 40.75 21.31
CA ASN A 567 -22.12 41.80 20.43
C ASN A 567 -23.48 41.46 19.81
N MET A 568 -23.90 40.19 19.84
CA MET A 568 -25.23 39.80 19.38
C MET A 568 -26.33 40.39 20.30
N PRO A 569 -27.45 40.90 19.77
CA PRO A 569 -28.55 41.36 20.61
C PRO A 569 -29.04 40.27 21.56
N LYS A 570 -29.28 40.62 22.82
CA LYS A 570 -29.76 39.68 23.87
C LYS A 570 -30.95 38.84 23.41
N VAL A 571 -31.94 39.47 22.77
CA VAL A 571 -33.15 38.80 22.28
C VAL A 571 -32.81 37.73 21.24
N GLU A 572 -31.84 38.01 20.37
CA GLU A 572 -31.41 37.05 19.35
C GLU A 572 -30.63 35.88 19.96
N ARG A 573 -29.75 36.15 20.93
CA ARG A 573 -29.04 35.08 21.66
C ARG A 573 -29.99 34.07 22.28
N LEU A 574 -30.97 34.56 23.04
CA LEU A 574 -31.97 33.73 23.70
C LEU A 574 -32.80 32.94 22.67
N ARG A 575 -33.21 33.59 21.57
CA ARG A 575 -33.93 32.93 20.46
C ARG A 575 -33.12 31.77 19.87
N LEU A 576 -31.84 31.95 19.58
CA LEU A 576 -30.99 30.90 19.01
C LEU A 576 -30.73 29.77 19.99
N ILE A 577 -30.54 30.07 21.29
CA ILE A 577 -30.40 29.06 22.34
C ILE A 577 -31.67 28.21 22.42
N ASP A 578 -32.86 28.82 22.43
CA ASP A 578 -34.12 28.10 22.48
C ASP A 578 -34.30 27.18 21.26
N ILE A 579 -33.96 27.66 20.06
CA ILE A 579 -34.00 26.86 18.83
C ILE A 579 -33.09 25.63 18.95
N TYR A 580 -31.86 25.81 19.44
CA TYR A 580 -30.90 24.72 19.62
C TYR A 580 -31.38 23.69 20.65
N ILE A 581 -31.83 24.14 21.83
CA ILE A 581 -32.31 23.25 22.90
C ILE A 581 -33.52 22.44 22.42
N ASN A 582 -34.48 23.09 21.75
CA ASN A 582 -35.64 22.40 21.19
C ASN A 582 -35.23 21.37 20.15
N PHE A 583 -34.28 21.69 19.26
CA PHE A 583 -33.75 20.74 18.30
C PHE A 583 -33.11 19.53 18.98
N LYS A 584 -32.23 19.74 19.97
CA LYS A 584 -31.53 18.68 20.69
C LYS A 584 -32.51 17.74 21.39
N ASN A 585 -33.58 18.27 21.97
CA ASN A 585 -34.57 17.51 22.73
C ASN A 585 -35.60 16.80 21.84
N ALA A 586 -35.93 17.36 20.67
CA ALA A 586 -36.96 16.82 19.78
C ALA A 586 -36.45 15.76 18.78
N ASN A 587 -35.13 15.66 18.59
CA ASN A 587 -34.55 14.78 17.57
C ASN A 587 -33.83 13.58 18.18
N THR A 588 -33.88 12.46 17.45
CA THR A 588 -33.26 11.21 17.90
C THR A 588 -31.73 11.34 17.98
N PRO A 589 -31.11 10.92 19.08
CA PRO A 589 -29.66 10.84 19.19
C PRO A 589 -29.06 9.88 18.15
N CYS A 590 -27.86 10.22 17.67
CA CYS A 590 -27.12 9.41 16.71
C CYS A 590 -26.57 8.12 17.33
N GLN A 591 -26.10 8.18 18.57
CA GLN A 591 -25.73 7.00 19.35
C GLN A 591 -26.85 6.70 20.35
N GLN A 592 -27.44 5.50 20.23
CA GLN A 592 -28.48 4.96 21.12
C GLN A 592 -27.92 3.91 22.07
#